data_AF-G7GQ43-F1
#
_entry.id   AF-G7GQ43-F1
#
_cell.length_a   1.000
_cell.length_b   1.000
_cell.length_c   1.000
_cell.angle_alpha   90.00
_cell.angle_beta   90.00
_cell.angle_gamma   90.00
#
_symmetry.space_group_name_H-M   'P 1'
#
loop_
_entity.id
_entity.type
_entity.pdbx_description
1 polymer ?
#
loop_
_entity_poly.entity_id
_entity_poly.type
_entity_poly.pdbx_seq_one_letter_code
_entity_poly.pdbx_strand_id
1 'polypeptide(L)'
;MSEVTVTDTPDEGAFTIDVDGTRAGLTAYRDVPGAAERIFYHTEIGDEFGGQGLASKLVKQALDESIAAGKTIVPVCPYVKGWVQKHPDYQSSTTNATPEHLALVR
;
A
#
# COMPACT_ATOMS: atom_id res chain seq x y z
N MET A 1 3.87 -12.38 -22.49
CA MET A 1 4.15 -12.04 -21.08
C MET A 1 3.46 -10.73 -20.84
N SER A 2 2.52 -10.66 -19.90
CA SER A 2 1.86 -9.39 -19.58
C SER A 2 2.83 -8.47 -18.87
N GLU A 3 2.83 -7.19 -19.24
CA GLU A 3 3.60 -6.16 -18.55
C GLU A 3 2.85 -5.73 -17.30
N VAL A 4 3.52 -5.75 -16.15
CA VAL A 4 2.92 -5.39 -14.86
C VAL A 4 3.73 -4.28 -14.20
N THR A 5 3.15 -3.10 -14.13
CA THR A 5 3.80 -1.87 -13.67
C THR A 5 3.11 -1.33 -12.43
N VAL A 6 3.87 -0.92 -11.42
CA VAL A 6 3.36 -0.23 -10.24
C VAL A 6 3.88 1.20 -10.28
N THR A 7 3.01 2.18 -9.99
CA THR A 7 3.34 3.61 -10.05
C THR A 7 2.80 4.32 -8.82
N ASP A 8 3.63 5.16 -8.18
CA ASP A 8 3.13 6.10 -7.16
C ASP A 8 2.34 7.21 -7.85
N THR A 9 1.13 7.45 -7.35
CA THR A 9 0.24 8.53 -7.80
C THR A 9 -0.06 9.43 -6.60
N PRO A 10 0.86 10.37 -6.25
CA PRO A 10 0.71 11.22 -5.07
C PRO A 10 -0.54 12.10 -5.11
N ASP A 11 -0.96 12.52 -6.31
CA ASP A 11 -2.19 13.29 -6.52
C ASP A 11 -3.46 12.50 -6.15
N GLU A 12 -3.45 11.17 -6.31
CA GLU A 12 -4.53 10.28 -5.87
C GLU A 12 -4.34 9.80 -4.42
N GLY A 13 -3.16 10.01 -3.83
CA GLY A 13 -2.78 9.41 -2.56
C GLY A 13 -2.81 7.89 -2.64
N ALA A 14 -2.29 7.31 -3.73
CA ALA A 14 -2.31 5.88 -3.94
C ALA A 14 -1.11 5.40 -4.75
N PHE A 15 -0.79 4.12 -4.66
CA PHE A 15 -0.02 3.42 -5.68
C PHE A 15 -0.98 2.64 -6.56
N THR A 16 -0.78 2.68 -7.87
CA THR A 16 -1.57 1.92 -8.85
C THR A 16 -0.78 0.73 -9.35
N ILE A 17 -1.49 -0.31 -9.77
CA ILE A 17 -0.92 -1.40 -10.55
C ILE A 17 -1.66 -1.52 -11.87
N ASP A 18 -0.90 -1.56 -12.95
CA ASP A 18 -1.38 -1.64 -14.32
C ASP A 18 -0.89 -2.94 -14.95
N VAL A 19 -1.78 -3.61 -15.68
CA VAL A 19 -1.49 -4.83 -16.46
C VAL A 19 -1.75 -4.53 -17.92
N ASP A 20 -0.71 -4.61 -18.75
CA ASP A 20 -0.79 -4.31 -20.19
C ASP A 20 -1.43 -2.92 -20.46
N GLY A 21 -1.12 -1.93 -19.61
CA GLY A 21 -1.63 -0.56 -19.68
C GLY A 21 -3.05 -0.35 -19.15
N THR A 22 -3.68 -1.39 -18.57
CA THR A 22 -5.01 -1.30 -17.95
C THR A 22 -4.87 -1.29 -16.43
N ARG A 23 -5.53 -0.34 -15.75
CA ARG A 23 -5.52 -0.27 -14.28
C ARG A 23 -6.15 -1.53 -13.69
N ALA A 24 -5.31 -2.32 -13.03
CA ALA A 24 -5.70 -3.57 -12.38
C ALA A 24 -6.03 -3.38 -10.89
N GLY A 25 -5.55 -2.30 -10.27
CA GLY A 25 -5.97 -1.94 -8.91
C GLY A 25 -5.13 -0.84 -8.29
N LEU A 26 -5.34 -0.64 -6.99
CA LEU A 26 -4.66 0.41 -6.23
C LEU A 26 -4.48 0.03 -4.75
N THR A 27 -3.50 0.67 -4.12
CA THR A 27 -3.39 0.73 -2.67
C THR A 27 -3.32 2.19 -2.25
N ALA A 28 -4.37 2.64 -1.57
CA ALA A 28 -4.50 4.00 -1.11
C ALA A 28 -3.70 4.21 0.17
N TYR A 29 -3.08 5.38 0.26
CA TYR A 29 -2.33 5.83 1.41
C TYR A 29 -2.65 7.27 1.81
N ARG A 30 -2.31 7.63 3.04
CA ARG A 30 -2.34 9.01 3.52
C ARG A 30 -1.15 9.29 4.42
N ASP A 31 -0.45 10.38 4.16
CA ASP A 31 0.66 10.83 5.00
C ASP A 31 0.12 11.49 6.28
N VAL A 32 0.77 11.23 7.41
CA VAL A 32 0.43 11.85 8.69
C VAL A 32 1.07 13.24 8.77
N PRO A 33 0.29 14.32 8.97
CA PRO A 33 0.86 15.67 9.08
C PRO A 33 1.80 15.78 10.28
N GLY A 34 3.03 16.23 10.05
CA GLY A 34 4.02 16.43 11.11
C GLY A 34 4.72 15.15 11.59
N ALA A 35 4.43 13.99 11.01
CA ALA A 35 5.12 12.74 11.29
C ALA A 35 5.64 12.09 9.99
N ALA A 36 6.72 11.34 10.10
CA ALA A 36 7.25 10.53 8.99
C ALA A 36 6.47 9.22 8.87
N GLU A 37 5.15 9.26 8.86
CA GLU A 37 4.26 8.09 8.83
C GLU A 37 3.36 8.12 7.60
N ARG A 38 3.08 6.93 7.05
CA ARG A 38 2.19 6.73 5.91
C ARG A 38 1.18 5.62 6.21
N ILE A 39 -0.09 5.98 6.16
CA ILE A 39 -1.21 5.11 6.49
C ILE A 39 -1.72 4.43 5.24
N PHE A 40 -1.61 3.10 5.17
CA PHE A 40 -2.20 2.29 4.11
C PHE A 40 -3.57 1.79 4.55
N TYR A 41 -4.63 2.42 4.06
CA TYR A 41 -6.00 2.23 4.58
C TYR A 41 -6.91 1.41 3.66
N HIS A 42 -6.58 1.32 2.37
CA HIS A 42 -7.41 0.59 1.42
C HIS A 42 -6.55 -0.04 0.32
N THR A 43 -6.86 -1.27 -0.06
CA THR A 43 -6.21 -1.98 -1.16
C THR A 43 -7.27 -2.75 -1.92
N GLU A 44 -7.31 -2.59 -3.24
CA GLU A 44 -8.23 -3.28 -4.11
C GLU A 44 -7.54 -3.71 -5.41
N ILE A 45 -7.99 -4.84 -5.95
CA ILE A 45 -7.63 -5.34 -7.27
C ILE A 45 -8.96 -5.65 -7.95
N GLY A 46 -9.11 -5.23 -9.21
CA GLY A 46 -10.30 -5.54 -10.00
C GLY A 46 -10.50 -7.04 -10.11
N ASP A 47 -11.75 -7.50 -10.02
CA ASP A 47 -12.08 -8.93 -10.00
C ASP A 47 -11.51 -9.69 -11.21
N GLU A 48 -11.48 -9.05 -12.38
CA GLU A 48 -10.91 -9.59 -13.62
C GLU A 48 -9.39 -9.87 -13.54
N PHE A 49 -8.71 -9.22 -12.59
CA PHE A 49 -7.26 -9.37 -12.32
C PHE A 49 -6.97 -10.22 -11.06
N GLY A 50 -8.01 -10.79 -10.44
CA GLY A 50 -7.91 -11.62 -9.26
C GLY A 50 -7.07 -12.89 -9.47
N GLY A 51 -6.50 -13.43 -8.38
CA GLY A 51 -5.76 -14.70 -8.40
C GLY A 51 -4.34 -14.65 -9.00
N GLN A 52 -3.89 -13.49 -9.48
CA GLN A 52 -2.59 -13.33 -10.16
C GLN A 52 -1.46 -12.82 -9.25
N GLY A 53 -1.72 -12.68 -7.94
CA GLY A 53 -0.72 -12.18 -6.98
C GLY A 53 -0.45 -10.66 -7.06
N LEU A 54 -1.23 -9.92 -7.84
CA LEU A 54 -1.04 -8.49 -8.08
C LEU A 54 -1.12 -7.64 -6.82
N ALA A 55 -2.06 -7.94 -5.91
CA ALA A 55 -2.18 -7.24 -4.62
C ALA A 55 -0.88 -7.34 -3.80
N SER A 56 -0.21 -8.50 -3.82
CA SER A 56 1.06 -8.69 -3.10
C SER A 56 2.17 -7.87 -3.74
N LYS A 57 2.26 -7.87 -5.07
CA LYS A 57 3.27 -7.09 -5.81
C LYS A 57 3.08 -5.60 -5.59
N LEU A 58 1.84 -5.11 -5.67
CA LEU A 58 1.47 -3.72 -5.43
C LEU A 58 1.83 -3.28 -4.01
N VAL A 59 1.35 -4.01 -2.99
CA VAL A 59 1.64 -3.67 -1.60
C VAL A 59 3.13 -3.71 -1.33
N LYS A 60 3.84 -4.75 -1.78
CA LYS A 60 5.29 -4.86 -1.58
C LYS A 60 6.01 -3.61 -2.08
N GLN A 61 5.76 -3.21 -3.34
CA GLN A 61 6.45 -2.08 -3.94
C GLN A 61 6.05 -0.75 -3.26
N ALA A 62 4.77 -0.57 -2.95
CA ALA A 62 4.30 0.61 -2.24
C ALA A 62 4.95 0.75 -0.84
N LEU A 63 5.13 -0.36 -0.12
CA LEU A 63 5.82 -0.38 1.17
C LEU A 63 7.32 -0.09 1.00
N ASP A 64 7.99 -0.75 0.04
CA ASP A 64 9.41 -0.53 -0.23
C ASP A 64 9.72 0.94 -0.57
N GLU A 65 8.94 1.53 -1.46
CA GLU A 65 9.12 2.94 -1.85
C GLU A 65 8.82 3.89 -0.69
N SER A 66 7.83 3.58 0.14
CA SER A 66 7.51 4.39 1.33
C SER A 66 8.61 4.30 2.39
N ILE A 67 9.19 3.12 2.61
CA ILE A 67 10.33 2.94 3.53
C ILE A 67 11.57 3.65 2.98
N ALA A 68 11.84 3.54 1.67
CA ALA A 68 12.93 4.25 1.01
C ALA A 68 12.77 5.78 1.09
N ALA A 69 11.54 6.27 1.10
CA ALA A 69 11.21 7.68 1.36
C ALA A 69 11.31 8.09 2.84
N GLY A 70 11.77 7.18 3.72
CA GLY A 70 11.93 7.43 5.15
C GLY A 70 10.63 7.43 5.95
N LYS A 71 9.55 6.84 5.41
CA LYS A 71 8.25 6.76 6.08
C LYS A 71 8.09 5.46 6.85
N THR A 72 7.57 5.55 8.07
CA THR A 72 7.05 4.42 8.84
C THR A 72 5.67 4.04 8.34
N ILE A 73 5.45 2.74 8.14
CA ILE A 73 4.22 2.19 7.59
C ILE A 73 3.19 2.02 8.70
N VAL A 74 1.99 2.56 8.50
CA VAL A 74 0.82 2.30 9.35
C VAL A 74 -0.17 1.43 8.58
N PRO A 75 -0.16 0.10 8.77
CA PRO A 75 -1.09 -0.79 8.10
C PRO A 75 -2.48 -0.70 8.75
N VAL A 76 -3.44 -0.03 8.11
CA VAL A 76 -4.84 0.03 8.55
C VAL A 76 -5.68 -1.01 7.81
N CYS A 77 -5.49 -1.13 6.49
CA CYS A 77 -6.15 -2.11 5.65
C CYS A 77 -5.90 -3.54 6.16
N PRO A 78 -6.93 -4.39 6.31
CA PRO A 78 -6.77 -5.79 6.71
C PRO A 78 -5.82 -6.57 5.81
N TYR A 79 -5.84 -6.29 4.50
CA TYR A 79 -4.95 -6.93 3.54
C TYR A 79 -3.47 -6.60 3.84
N VAL A 80 -3.14 -5.32 3.97
CA VAL A 80 -1.77 -4.86 4.27
C VAL A 80 -1.30 -5.40 5.62
N LYS A 81 -2.16 -5.39 6.64
CA LYS A 81 -1.85 -6.01 7.95
C LYS A 81 -1.47 -7.48 7.79
N GLY A 82 -2.31 -8.26 7.09
CA GLY A 82 -2.04 -9.67 6.84
C GLY A 82 -0.79 -9.91 5.99
N TRP A 83 -0.49 -9.00 5.06
CA TRP A 83 0.72 -9.05 4.25
C TRP A 83 1.97 -8.82 5.09
N VAL A 84 2.01 -7.77 5.92
CA VAL A 84 3.14 -7.46 6.83
C VAL A 84 3.38 -8.58 7.84
N GLN A 85 2.32 -9.20 8.37
CA GLN A 85 2.47 -10.36 9.27
C GLN A 85 3.19 -11.55 8.62
N LYS A 86 3.05 -11.71 7.30
CA LYS A 86 3.73 -12.76 6.53
C LYS A 86 5.16 -12.37 6.11
N HIS A 87 5.53 -11.10 6.25
CA HIS A 87 6.83 -10.55 5.84
C HIS A 87 7.50 -9.85 7.03
N PRO A 88 8.15 -10.62 7.92
CA PRO A 88 8.68 -10.10 9.19
C PRO A 88 9.73 -9.00 9.02
N ASP A 89 10.44 -8.95 7.90
CA ASP A 89 11.42 -7.91 7.59
C ASP A 89 10.81 -6.50 7.63
N TYR A 90 9.52 -6.38 7.27
CA TYR A 90 8.80 -5.11 7.26
C TYR A 90 8.32 -4.68 8.65
N GLN A 91 8.24 -5.60 9.62
CA GLN A 91 7.71 -5.28 10.95
C GLN A 91 8.51 -4.17 11.65
N SER A 92 9.82 -4.13 11.42
CA SER A 92 10.71 -3.09 11.95
C SER A 92 10.42 -1.69 11.41
N SER A 93 9.79 -1.61 10.23
CA SER A 93 9.40 -0.35 9.57
C SER A 93 7.91 -0.07 9.68
N THR A 94 7.19 -0.82 10.51
CA THR A 94 5.75 -0.67 10.72
C THR A 94 5.44 -0.26 12.15
N THR A 95 4.32 0.44 12.33
CA THR A 95 3.77 0.78 13.64
C THR A 95 2.29 0.41 13.73
N ASN A 96 1.76 0.33 14.94
CA ASN A 96 0.35 0.03 15.14
C ASN A 96 -0.52 1.24 14.75
N ALA A 97 -1.66 0.96 14.12
CA ALA A 97 -2.65 2.00 13.85
C ALA A 97 -3.23 2.55 15.16
N THR A 98 -3.16 3.87 15.34
CA THR A 98 -3.75 4.59 16.48
C THR A 98 -5.13 5.14 16.08
N PRO A 99 -5.97 5.57 17.05
CA PRO A 99 -7.22 6.25 16.75
C PRO A 99 -7.03 7.51 15.89
N GLU A 100 -5.92 8.21 16.04
CA GLU A 100 -5.57 9.40 15.25
C GLU A 100 -5.32 9.02 13.78
N HIS A 101 -4.62 7.91 13.52
CA HIS A 101 -4.44 7.38 12.17
C HIS A 101 -5.79 7.06 11.50
N LEU A 102 -6.72 6.46 12.25
CA LEU A 102 -8.04 6.12 11.74
C LEU A 102 -8.89 7.36 11.46
N ALA A 103 -8.76 8.42 12.27
CA ALA A 103 -9.46 9.68 12.04
C ALA A 103 -8.99 10.38 10.75
N LEU A 104 -7.72 10.20 10.37
CA LEU A 104 -7.17 10.77 9.15
C LEU A 104 -7.68 10.09 7.88
N VAL A 105 -8.20 8.86 7.93
CA VAL A 105 -8.64 8.11 6.74
C VAL A 105 -10.15 7.87 6.71
N ARG A 106 -10.88 8.63 7.53
CA ARG A 106 -12.34 8.54 7.67
C ARG A 106 -13.07 9.56 6.80
#